data_AF-A0A811JR51-F1
#
_entry.id   AF-A0A811JR51-F1
#
_cell.length_a   1.000
_cell.length_b   1.000
_cell.length_c   1.000
_cell.angle_alpha   90.00
_cell.angle_beta   90.00
_cell.angle_gamma   90.00
#
_symmetry.space_group_name_H-M   'P 1'
#
loop_
_entity.id
_entity.type
_entity.pdbx_description
1 polymer ?
#
loop_
_entity_poly.entity_id
_entity_poly.type
_entity_poly.pdbx_seq_one_letter_code
_entity_poly.pdbx_strand_id
1 'polypeptide(L)'
;MFGLLVPRIRVSRFVFAAEHLLLCDRCKSAEGVSRSASRAFGLFAECHRDTSRVSDGFGRAQWDAFYDGMSSYDHETQLENHDIQIKTNSELIRILQLYNGTNDVQAYRQSIKRIQPGVNWSFKAMNLFKNAHRNTRLHNGQPPVMLFAKSLPQVTLSRKAVDFMLTNMNIDRFVDRIEWNAFGVDENFIGSLNSNDAVGLPGGFYAALPAGTGGKQLHDATVDLDGQWEV
;
A
#
# COMPACT_ATOMS: atom_id res chain seq x y z
N MET A 1 24.80 16.73 35.47
CA MET A 1 24.98 16.92 34.01
C MET A 1 24.28 15.74 33.32
N PHE A 2 22.96 15.83 33.11
CA PHE A 2 22.20 14.81 32.38
C PHE A 2 21.96 15.34 30.97
N GLY A 3 22.75 14.86 30.02
CA GLY A 3 22.51 15.12 28.60
C GLY A 3 21.34 14.27 28.12
N LEU A 4 20.18 14.90 27.92
CA LEU A 4 19.10 14.31 27.13
C LEU A 4 19.63 14.12 25.70
N LEU A 5 19.95 12.88 25.35
CA LEU A 5 20.11 12.43 23.98
C LEU A 5 18.74 12.56 23.29
N VAL A 6 18.47 13.73 22.71
CA VAL A 6 17.39 13.87 21.73
C VAL A 6 17.79 13.01 20.53
N PRO A 7 17.01 12.00 20.12
CA PRO A 7 17.29 11.27 18.91
C PRO A 7 17.35 12.28 17.75
N ARG A 8 18.45 12.28 16.98
CA ARG A 8 18.50 13.02 15.72
C ARG A 8 17.46 12.43 14.78
N ILE A 9 16.28 13.04 14.73
CA ILE A 9 15.26 12.76 13.72
C ILE A 9 15.85 13.15 12.37
N ARG A 10 16.15 12.17 11.52
CA ARG A 10 16.65 12.43 10.16
C ARG A 10 15.47 12.87 9.28
N VAL A 11 15.53 14.12 8.87
CA VAL A 11 14.55 14.75 7.96
C VAL A 11 14.48 14.01 6.61
N SER A 12 13.25 13.89 6.13
CA SER A 12 12.65 13.19 4.99
C SER A 12 13.55 12.88 3.78
N ARG A 13 13.26 11.76 3.13
CA ARG A 13 13.76 11.38 1.80
C ARG A 13 12.61 11.34 0.81
N PHE A 14 12.92 11.64 -0.44
CA PHE A 14 11.94 11.66 -1.53
C PHE A 14 12.36 10.67 -2.60
N VAL A 15 11.41 9.85 -3.03
CA VAL A 15 11.53 8.95 -4.17
C VAL A 15 10.55 9.43 -5.22
N PHE A 16 11.02 9.64 -6.45
CA PHE A 16 10.18 10.08 -7.57
C PHE A 16 10.05 8.95 -8.59
N ALA A 17 8.82 8.54 -8.90
CA ALA A 17 8.52 7.70 -10.06
C ALA A 17 7.91 8.59 -11.16
N ALA A 18 8.42 8.49 -12.39
CA ALA A 18 7.96 9.30 -13.53
C ALA A 18 7.45 8.43 -14.68
N GLU A 19 6.35 8.85 -15.30
CA GLU A 19 5.71 8.16 -16.44
C GLU A 19 6.49 8.37 -17.75
N HIS A 20 6.49 7.35 -18.63
CA HIS A 20 7.18 7.38 -19.93
C HIS A 20 6.60 8.39 -20.94
N LEU A 21 5.29 8.66 -20.88
CA LEU A 21 4.61 9.60 -21.79
C LEU A 21 4.84 11.07 -21.43
N LEU A 22 5.37 11.35 -20.24
CA LEU A 22 5.84 12.68 -19.87
C LEU A 22 7.23 12.86 -20.49
N LEU A 23 7.24 13.40 -21.72
CA LEU A 23 8.38 13.94 -22.47
C LEU A 23 9.68 14.09 -21.65
N CYS A 24 10.76 13.52 -22.22
CA CYS A 24 12.17 13.53 -21.79
C CYS A 24 12.62 14.69 -20.87
N ASP A 25 12.10 15.91 -21.04
CA ASP A 25 12.49 17.09 -20.28
C ASP A 25 11.97 17.11 -18.83
N ARG A 26 10.81 16.51 -18.52
CA ARG A 26 10.37 16.37 -17.11
C ARG A 26 11.20 15.34 -16.37
N CYS A 27 11.54 14.23 -17.01
CA CYS A 27 12.46 13.23 -16.45
C CYS A 27 13.85 13.84 -16.20
N LYS A 28 14.40 14.61 -17.17
CA LYS A 28 15.66 15.34 -17.00
C LYS A 28 15.60 16.39 -15.87
N SER A 29 14.45 17.05 -15.71
CA SER A 29 14.26 18.04 -14.63
C SER A 29 14.21 17.36 -13.26
N ALA A 30 13.46 16.25 -13.13
CA ALA A 30 13.45 15.44 -11.92
C ALA A 30 14.84 14.88 -11.59
N GLU A 31 15.61 14.51 -12.62
CA GLU A 31 17.01 14.07 -12.49
C GLU A 31 17.91 15.20 -12.01
N GLY A 32 17.74 16.40 -12.54
CA GLY A 32 18.43 17.60 -12.07
C GLY A 32 18.16 17.90 -10.60
N VAL A 33 16.90 17.78 -10.15
CA VAL A 33 16.52 17.96 -8.74
C VAL A 33 17.12 16.86 -7.86
N SER A 34 17.02 15.60 -8.28
CA SER A 34 17.60 14.47 -7.53
C SER A 34 19.12 14.61 -7.37
N ARG A 35 19.84 15.02 -8.42
CA ARG A 35 21.29 15.25 -8.37
C ARG A 35 21.68 16.43 -7.48
N SER A 36 20.79 17.42 -7.33
CA SER A 36 21.05 18.64 -6.56
C SER A 36 20.71 18.50 -5.07
N ALA A 37 19.94 17.48 -4.68
CA ALA A 37 19.54 17.25 -3.30
C ALA A 37 20.02 15.89 -2.81
N SER A 38 20.96 15.88 -1.85
CA SER A 38 21.55 14.67 -1.25
C SER A 38 20.57 13.66 -0.61
N ARG A 39 19.27 14.01 -0.54
CA ARG A 39 18.19 13.20 0.04
C ARG A 39 17.01 12.98 -0.91
N ALA A 40 17.10 13.46 -2.16
CA ALA A 40 16.14 13.19 -3.21
C ALA A 40 16.75 12.15 -4.15
N PHE A 41 16.14 10.97 -4.22
CA PHE A 41 16.56 9.91 -5.12
C PHE A 41 15.47 9.75 -6.17
N GLY A 42 15.77 10.10 -7.41
CA GLY A 42 14.86 9.79 -8.50
C GLY A 42 14.95 8.30 -8.82
N LEU A 43 13.81 7.64 -8.93
CA LEU A 43 13.74 6.37 -9.64
C LEU A 43 13.79 6.67 -11.12
N PHE A 44 15.01 6.64 -11.65
CA PHE A 44 15.26 6.50 -13.08
C PHE A 44 15.47 5.02 -13.42
N ALA A 45 14.76 4.13 -12.73
CA ALA A 45 14.62 2.75 -13.16
C ALA A 45 13.83 2.79 -14.46
N GLU A 46 14.54 3.07 -15.56
CA GLU A 46 14.10 2.99 -16.94
C GLU A 46 12.72 3.63 -17.20
N CYS A 47 12.75 4.81 -17.80
CA CYS A 47 11.62 5.46 -18.45
C CYS A 47 10.89 4.45 -19.37
N HIS A 48 9.95 3.63 -18.85
CA HIS A 48 9.46 2.48 -19.63
C HIS A 48 7.98 2.13 -19.48
N ARG A 49 7.15 2.85 -18.73
CA ARG A 49 5.76 2.41 -18.54
C ARG A 49 4.71 3.50 -18.75
N ASP A 50 3.66 3.07 -19.43
CA ASP A 50 2.44 3.80 -19.73
C ASP A 50 1.50 3.66 -18.53
N THR A 51 1.27 4.75 -17.79
CA THR A 51 0.30 4.82 -16.70
C THR A 51 -0.95 5.61 -17.12
N SER A 52 -1.12 5.87 -18.43
CA SER A 52 -2.19 6.72 -18.97
C SER A 52 -3.58 6.10 -18.86
N ARG A 53 -3.65 4.82 -18.48
CA ARG A 53 -4.90 4.15 -18.09
C ARG A 53 -4.94 4.02 -16.58
N VAL A 54 -6.09 4.38 -16.00
CA VAL A 54 -6.49 4.24 -14.57
C VAL A 54 -6.36 2.79 -14.04
N SER A 55 -5.87 1.84 -14.83
CA SER A 55 -5.77 0.41 -14.51
C SER A 55 -4.37 -0.17 -14.68
N ASP A 56 -3.52 0.40 -15.54
CA ASP A 56 -2.33 -0.31 -16.03
C ASP A 56 -1.07 0.31 -15.40
N GLY A 57 -0.39 -0.44 -14.54
CA GLY A 57 0.94 -0.09 -14.03
C GLY A 57 1.00 0.82 -12.80
N PHE A 58 -0.11 1.43 -12.36
CA PHE A 58 -0.10 2.29 -11.17
C PHE A 58 0.22 1.50 -9.89
N GLY A 59 -0.44 0.35 -9.68
CA GLY A 59 -0.16 -0.53 -8.53
C GLY A 59 1.29 -1.05 -8.53
N ARG A 60 1.86 -1.29 -9.72
CA ARG A 60 3.28 -1.63 -9.87
C ARG A 60 4.22 -0.45 -9.62
N ALA A 61 3.93 0.74 -10.13
CA ALA A 61 4.71 1.95 -9.84
C ALA A 61 4.74 2.26 -8.34
N GLN A 62 3.59 2.08 -7.68
CA GLN A 62 3.43 2.15 -6.24
C GLN A 62 4.35 1.15 -5.52
N TRP A 63 4.40 -0.09 -6.00
CA TRP A 63 5.25 -1.15 -5.46
C TRP A 63 6.75 -0.91 -5.68
N ASP A 64 7.15 -0.50 -6.88
CA ASP A 64 8.54 -0.24 -7.24
C ASP A 64 9.10 0.92 -6.37
N ALA A 65 8.29 1.95 -6.09
CA ALA A 65 8.66 3.03 -5.17
C ALA A 65 8.98 2.52 -3.76
N PHE A 66 8.15 1.63 -3.21
CA PHE A 66 8.39 0.99 -1.91
C PHE A 66 9.66 0.14 -1.91
N TYR A 67 9.92 -0.58 -3.00
CA TYR A 67 11.08 -1.46 -3.12
C TYR A 67 12.39 -0.67 -3.07
N ASP A 68 12.45 0.49 -3.73
CA ASP A 68 13.70 1.26 -3.85
C ASP A 68 13.89 2.35 -2.79
N GLY A 69 12.86 2.70 -2.02
CA GLY A 69 12.94 3.63 -0.89
C GLY A 69 13.84 3.19 0.28
N MET A 70 14.51 2.03 0.18
CA MET A 70 15.29 1.37 1.24
C MET A 70 16.39 2.26 1.85
N SER A 71 16.08 2.90 2.97
CA SER A 71 17.04 3.60 3.86
C SER A 71 16.44 3.80 5.26
N SER A 72 17.12 4.45 6.22
CA SER A 72 16.59 4.63 7.59
C SER A 72 15.41 5.61 7.64
N TYR A 73 14.17 5.11 7.73
CA TYR A 73 12.93 5.88 7.89
C TYR A 73 11.91 5.15 8.78
N ASP A 74 10.95 5.90 9.34
CA ASP A 74 9.90 5.36 10.23
C ASP A 74 8.57 5.08 9.50
N HIS A 75 8.20 5.94 8.56
CA HIS A 75 6.99 5.83 7.73
C HIS A 75 7.28 6.26 6.30
N GLU A 76 6.48 5.76 5.37
CA GLU A 76 6.53 6.09 3.95
C GLU A 76 5.15 6.54 3.49
N THR A 77 5.07 7.74 2.91
CA THR A 77 3.83 8.36 2.44
C THR A 77 3.89 8.53 0.93
N GLN A 78 2.81 8.16 0.27
CA GLN A 78 2.67 8.32 -1.17
C GLN A 78 1.86 9.55 -1.53
N LEU A 79 2.36 10.27 -2.53
CA LEU A 79 1.81 11.50 -3.04
C LEU A 79 1.83 11.46 -4.56
N GLU A 80 0.77 11.98 -5.16
CA GLU A 80 0.66 12.26 -6.57
C GLU A 80 1.17 13.67 -6.90
N ASN A 81 1.47 13.92 -8.17
CA ASN A 81 1.94 15.23 -8.64
C ASN A 81 0.97 16.39 -8.35
N HIS A 82 -0.30 16.09 -8.10
CA HIS A 82 -1.33 17.09 -7.80
C HIS A 82 -1.59 17.23 -6.29
N ASP A 83 -0.91 16.47 -5.45
CA ASP A 83 -1.04 16.57 -4.00
C ASP A 83 -0.20 17.72 -3.44
N ILE A 84 -0.80 18.49 -2.52
CA ILE A 84 -0.13 19.56 -1.80
C ILE A 84 -0.23 19.27 -0.30
N GLN A 85 0.91 19.28 0.39
CA GLN A 85 0.94 19.13 1.84
C GLN A 85 0.33 20.36 2.53
N ILE A 86 -0.68 20.13 3.36
CA ILE A 86 -1.35 21.17 4.16
C ILE A 86 -0.88 21.22 5.63
N LYS A 87 0.14 20.42 5.97
CA LYS A 87 0.79 20.37 7.29
C LYS A 87 2.27 20.64 7.14
N THR A 88 2.84 21.32 8.11
CA THR A 88 4.29 21.48 8.21
C THR A 88 4.96 20.12 8.50
N ASN A 89 6.24 20.00 8.15
CA ASN A 89 7.00 18.77 8.43
C ASN A 89 7.02 18.41 9.93
N SER A 90 7.06 19.41 10.82
CA SER A 90 6.98 19.19 12.28
C SER A 90 5.63 18.63 12.72
N GLU A 91 4.53 19.12 12.14
CA GLU A 91 3.19 18.59 12.42
C GLU A 91 3.05 17.15 11.90
N LEU A 92 3.56 16.87 10.69
CA LEU A 92 3.58 15.51 10.13
C LEU A 92 4.35 14.54 11.02
N ILE A 93 5.57 14.90 11.45
CA ILE A 93 6.35 14.08 12.40
C ILE A 93 5.54 13.82 13.67
N ARG A 94 4.87 14.83 14.21
CA ARG A 94 4.07 14.67 15.43
C ARG A 94 2.88 13.73 15.22
N ILE A 95 2.19 13.83 14.09
CA ILE A 95 1.08 12.93 13.72
C ILE A 95 1.60 11.50 13.59
N LEU A 96 2.69 11.27 12.87
CA LEU A 96 3.26 9.93 12.67
C LEU A 96 3.79 9.31 13.97
N GLN A 97 4.29 10.13 14.89
CA GLN A 97 4.63 9.68 16.25
C GLN A 97 3.39 9.23 17.04
N LEU A 98 2.26 9.91 16.86
CA LEU A 98 0.99 9.51 17.49
C LEU A 98 0.45 8.21 16.90
N TYR A 99 0.65 7.97 15.60
CA TYR A 99 0.31 6.70 14.94
C TYR A 99 1.17 5.54 15.45
N ASN A 100 2.38 5.79 15.94
CA ASN A 100 3.20 4.79 16.65
C ASN A 100 3.36 3.46 15.88
N GLY A 101 3.52 3.56 14.55
CA GLY A 101 3.67 2.40 13.67
C GLY A 101 2.36 1.79 13.14
N THR A 102 1.22 2.45 13.33
CA THR A 102 0.00 2.15 12.56
C THR A 102 0.09 2.73 11.16
N ASN A 103 -0.55 2.06 10.21
CA ASN A 103 -0.66 2.54 8.84
C ASN A 103 -1.88 3.46 8.70
N ASP A 104 -1.75 4.51 7.89
CA ASP A 104 -2.85 5.36 7.47
C ASP A 104 -3.27 4.94 6.07
N VAL A 105 -4.33 4.15 6.00
CA VAL A 105 -4.85 3.60 4.77
C VAL A 105 -6.36 3.72 4.84
N GLN A 106 -6.94 4.40 3.87
CA GLN A 106 -8.39 4.39 3.73
C GLN A 106 -8.83 2.99 3.28
N ALA A 107 -9.89 2.44 3.90
CA ALA A 107 -10.50 1.20 3.43
C ALA A 107 -12.01 1.29 3.41
N TYR A 108 -12.57 0.89 2.29
CA TYR A 108 -14.00 0.72 2.06
C TYR A 108 -14.29 -0.70 1.57
N ARG A 109 -15.56 -1.10 1.67
CA ARG A 109 -16.05 -2.30 1.02
C ARG A 109 -15.78 -2.22 -0.48
N GLN A 110 -15.12 -3.24 -1.04
CA GLN A 110 -14.91 -3.32 -2.48
C GLN A 110 -16.19 -3.79 -3.18
N SER A 111 -16.49 -3.18 -4.34
CA SER A 111 -17.51 -3.65 -5.26
C SER A 111 -17.08 -4.96 -5.90
N ILE A 112 -17.90 -6.00 -5.78
CA ILE A 112 -17.65 -7.31 -6.38
C ILE A 112 -17.47 -7.21 -7.91
N LYS A 113 -18.09 -6.22 -8.55
CA LYS A 113 -17.94 -5.96 -10.00
C LYS A 113 -16.52 -5.55 -10.40
N ARG A 114 -15.69 -5.14 -9.45
CA ARG A 114 -14.28 -4.75 -9.64
C ARG A 114 -13.30 -5.86 -9.30
N ILE A 115 -13.79 -7.02 -8.88
CA ILE A 115 -12.99 -8.21 -8.62
C ILE A 115 -13.29 -9.19 -9.75
N GLN A 116 -12.26 -9.68 -10.43
CA GLN A 116 -12.43 -10.66 -11.51
C GLN A 116 -13.21 -11.90 -11.03
N PRO A 117 -14.37 -12.21 -11.65
CA PRO A 117 -15.15 -13.38 -11.31
C PRO A 117 -14.43 -14.66 -11.77
N GLY A 118 -14.59 -15.75 -11.01
CA GLY A 118 -14.00 -17.05 -11.32
C GLY A 118 -12.49 -17.19 -11.03
N VAL A 119 -11.83 -16.12 -10.58
CA VAL A 119 -10.42 -16.19 -10.17
C VAL A 119 -10.29 -16.73 -8.75
N ASN A 120 -9.40 -17.70 -8.56
CA ASN A 120 -9.10 -18.25 -7.24
C ASN A 120 -8.16 -17.32 -6.45
N TRP A 121 -8.72 -16.57 -5.52
CA TRP A 121 -8.00 -15.62 -4.65
C TRP A 121 -7.47 -16.23 -3.34
N SER A 122 -7.31 -17.57 -3.27
CA SER A 122 -6.63 -18.19 -2.12
C SER A 122 -5.15 -17.82 -2.08
N PHE A 123 -4.57 -17.73 -0.89
CA PHE A 123 -3.13 -17.43 -0.75
C PHE A 123 -2.26 -18.49 -1.43
N LYS A 124 -2.69 -19.75 -1.41
CA LYS A 124 -2.07 -20.85 -2.15
C LYS A 124 -2.05 -20.59 -3.66
N ALA A 125 -3.18 -20.22 -4.25
CA ALA A 125 -3.28 -19.98 -5.69
C ALA A 125 -2.45 -18.78 -6.15
N MET A 126 -2.29 -17.77 -5.30
CA MET A 126 -1.43 -16.61 -5.58
C MET A 126 0.05 -16.85 -5.23
N ASN A 127 0.33 -17.89 -4.44
CA ASN A 127 1.61 -18.05 -3.74
C ASN A 127 2.01 -16.75 -3.02
N LEU A 128 1.08 -16.18 -2.24
CA LEU A 128 1.17 -14.81 -1.70
C LEU A 128 2.38 -14.60 -0.78
N PHE A 129 2.70 -15.58 0.05
CA PHE A 129 3.84 -15.53 0.98
C PHE A 129 5.03 -16.35 0.48
N LYS A 130 6.24 -15.86 0.74
CA LYS A 130 7.49 -16.60 0.49
C LYS A 130 7.58 -17.86 1.35
N ASN A 131 7.06 -17.80 2.58
CA ASN A 131 6.88 -18.97 3.41
C ASN A 131 5.63 -19.75 2.94
N ALA A 132 5.85 -20.88 2.28
CA ALA A 132 4.78 -21.73 1.74
C ALA A 132 3.75 -22.18 2.78
N HIS A 133 4.15 -22.37 4.05
CA HIS A 133 3.22 -22.75 5.11
C HIS A 133 2.15 -21.67 5.33
N ARG A 134 2.49 -20.38 5.21
CA ARG A 134 1.52 -19.29 5.39
C ARG A 134 0.44 -19.27 4.31
N ASN A 135 0.71 -19.84 3.14
CA ASN A 135 -0.27 -19.91 2.05
C ASN A 135 -1.34 -20.98 2.27
N THR A 136 -1.13 -21.92 3.19
CA THR A 136 -2.03 -23.06 3.44
C THR A 136 -2.48 -23.20 4.88
N ARG A 137 -1.78 -22.56 5.84
CA ARG A 137 -2.17 -22.56 7.26
C ARG A 137 -3.57 -22.00 7.40
N LEU A 138 -4.44 -22.75 8.07
CA LEU A 138 -5.80 -22.30 8.35
C LEU A 138 -5.75 -21.01 9.17
N HIS A 139 -6.53 -20.02 8.73
CA HIS A 139 -6.82 -18.79 9.44
C HIS A 139 -8.28 -18.84 9.88
N ASN A 140 -8.56 -18.73 11.17
CA ASN A 140 -9.90 -18.89 11.74
C ASN A 140 -10.62 -20.17 11.27
N GLY A 141 -9.86 -21.27 11.19
CA GLY A 141 -10.38 -22.59 10.79
C GLY A 141 -10.60 -22.78 9.28
N GLN A 142 -10.27 -21.79 8.44
CA GLN A 142 -10.49 -21.86 6.99
C GLN A 142 -9.18 -21.61 6.21
N PRO A 143 -9.03 -22.16 4.99
CA PRO A 143 -7.92 -21.79 4.12
C PRO A 143 -7.90 -20.28 3.87
N PRO A 144 -6.72 -19.62 3.94
CA PRO A 144 -6.66 -18.18 3.87
C PRO A 144 -6.89 -17.69 2.44
N VAL A 145 -7.69 -16.62 2.32
CA VAL A 145 -8.11 -16.02 1.05
C VAL A 145 -7.91 -14.51 1.08
N MET A 146 -7.67 -13.91 -0.09
CA MET A 146 -7.64 -12.46 -0.20
C MET A 146 -9.06 -11.90 -0.09
N LEU A 147 -9.25 -11.04 0.90
CA LEU A 147 -10.41 -10.19 1.04
C LEU A 147 -10.05 -8.84 0.45
N PHE A 148 -10.81 -8.41 -0.55
CA PHE A 148 -10.56 -7.14 -1.21
C PHE A 148 -11.23 -5.99 -0.47
N ALA A 149 -10.46 -4.94 -0.24
CA ALA A 149 -10.95 -3.65 0.19
C ALA A 149 -10.55 -2.60 -0.83
N LYS A 150 -11.44 -1.61 -1.02
CA LYS A 150 -11.14 -0.43 -1.81
C LYS A 150 -10.35 0.55 -0.94
N SER A 151 -9.20 1.03 -1.41
CA SER A 151 -8.48 2.17 -0.85
C SER A 151 -8.24 3.24 -1.89
N LEU A 152 -7.85 4.43 -1.44
CA LEU A 152 -7.15 5.37 -2.31
C LEU A 152 -5.68 4.94 -2.45
N PRO A 153 -4.99 5.38 -3.51
CA PRO A 153 -3.56 5.15 -3.66
C PRO A 153 -2.72 5.94 -2.66
N GLN A 154 -3.22 7.09 -2.18
CA GLN A 154 -2.56 7.87 -1.13
C GLN A 154 -2.61 7.12 0.20
N VAL A 155 -1.47 6.56 0.59
CA VAL A 155 -1.31 5.79 1.82
C VAL A 155 -0.08 6.27 2.59
N THR A 156 -0.11 6.09 3.91
CA THR A 156 1.09 6.16 4.75
C THR A 156 1.31 4.83 5.44
N LEU A 157 2.39 4.15 5.09
CA LEU A 157 2.74 2.85 5.67
C LEU A 157 3.85 3.00 6.70
N SER A 158 3.74 2.28 7.80
CA SER A 158 4.83 2.12 8.74
C SER A 158 5.98 1.35 8.09
N ARG A 159 7.20 1.62 8.54
CA ARG A 159 8.38 0.88 8.07
C ARG A 159 8.23 -0.64 8.21
N LYS A 160 7.64 -1.09 9.33
CA LYS A 160 7.40 -2.51 9.59
C LYS A 160 6.45 -3.14 8.55
N ALA A 161 5.45 -2.39 8.08
CA ALA A 161 4.54 -2.85 7.03
C ALA A 161 5.29 -3.06 5.71
N VAL A 162 6.09 -2.07 5.31
CA VAL A 162 6.90 -2.13 4.08
C VAL A 162 7.91 -3.27 4.15
N ASP A 163 8.66 -3.38 5.24
CA ASP A 163 9.62 -4.48 5.45
C ASP A 163 8.93 -5.85 5.39
N PHE A 164 7.74 -5.98 5.98
CA PHE A 164 6.99 -7.24 5.93
C PHE A 164 6.57 -7.59 4.51
N MET A 165 6.07 -6.64 3.73
CA MET A 165 5.72 -6.86 2.32
C MET A 165 6.95 -7.31 1.52
N LEU A 166 8.07 -6.59 1.66
CA LEU A 166 9.31 -6.88 0.93
C LEU A 166 9.93 -8.22 1.32
N THR A 167 9.96 -8.54 2.62
CA THR A 167 10.71 -9.69 3.12
C THR A 167 9.88 -10.97 3.20
N ASN A 168 8.57 -10.88 3.43
CA ASN A 168 7.71 -12.04 3.67
C ASN A 168 6.78 -12.39 2.51
N MET A 169 6.50 -11.45 1.60
CA MET A 169 5.46 -11.61 0.57
C MET A 169 6.06 -11.67 -0.84
N ASN A 170 5.37 -12.36 -1.75
CA ASN A 170 5.63 -12.34 -3.18
C ASN A 170 4.71 -11.28 -3.83
N ILE A 171 4.93 -10.01 -3.48
CA ILE A 171 4.02 -8.92 -3.88
C ILE A 171 3.91 -8.78 -5.40
N ASP A 172 5.00 -8.98 -6.15
CA ASP A 172 4.96 -8.96 -7.62
C ASP A 172 3.88 -9.89 -8.18
N ARG A 173 3.73 -11.09 -7.62
CA ARG A 173 2.71 -12.05 -8.05
C ARG A 173 1.29 -11.59 -7.73
N PHE A 174 1.14 -10.84 -6.65
CA PHE A 174 -0.15 -10.26 -6.30
C PHE A 174 -0.49 -9.09 -7.22
N VAL A 175 0.46 -8.16 -7.43
CA VAL A 175 0.34 -7.02 -8.35
C VAL A 175 0.03 -7.51 -9.77
N ASP A 176 0.81 -8.44 -10.31
CA ASP A 176 0.58 -9.02 -11.65
C ASP A 176 -0.83 -9.57 -11.81
N ARG A 177 -1.37 -10.16 -10.74
CA ARG A 177 -2.68 -10.80 -10.76
C ARG A 177 -3.82 -9.79 -10.66
N ILE A 178 -3.67 -8.72 -9.87
CA ILE A 178 -4.68 -7.67 -9.78
C ILE A 178 -4.66 -6.75 -11.01
N GLU A 179 -3.51 -6.58 -11.67
CA GLU A 179 -3.35 -5.81 -12.92
C GLU A 179 -4.07 -6.45 -14.10
N TRP A 180 -4.44 -7.73 -14.03
CA TRP A 180 -5.32 -8.32 -15.04
C TRP A 180 -6.75 -7.75 -14.99
N ASN A 181 -7.13 -7.04 -13.91
CA ASN A 181 -8.44 -6.39 -13.82
C ASN A 181 -8.46 -5.12 -14.68
N ALA A 182 -9.55 -4.90 -15.41
CA ALA A 182 -9.65 -3.81 -16.37
C ALA A 182 -9.78 -2.39 -15.75
N PHE A 183 -10.03 -2.24 -14.44
CA PHE A 183 -10.30 -0.91 -13.86
C PHE A 183 -10.08 -0.84 -12.33
N GLY A 184 -9.41 0.22 -11.86
CA GLY A 184 -9.27 0.55 -10.43
C GLY A 184 -8.44 -0.47 -9.65
N VAL A 185 -7.32 -0.89 -10.24
CA VAL A 185 -6.43 -1.93 -9.69
C VAL A 185 -5.63 -1.40 -8.51
N ASP A 186 -5.14 -0.17 -8.63
CA ASP A 186 -4.46 0.59 -7.59
C ASP A 186 -5.31 0.67 -6.31
N GLU A 187 -6.62 0.91 -6.47
CA GLU A 187 -7.57 0.96 -5.36
C GLU A 187 -7.79 -0.41 -4.68
N ASN A 188 -7.30 -1.51 -5.23
CA ASN A 188 -7.42 -2.86 -4.65
C ASN A 188 -6.16 -3.35 -3.94
N PHE A 189 -5.03 -2.65 -4.09
CA PHE A 189 -3.74 -3.19 -3.69
C PHE A 189 -3.50 -3.06 -2.18
N ILE A 190 -3.12 -1.86 -1.72
CA ILE A 190 -2.71 -1.64 -0.33
C ILE A 190 -3.88 -1.78 0.64
N GLY A 191 -5.07 -1.29 0.29
CA GLY A 191 -6.28 -1.46 1.11
C GLY A 191 -6.54 -2.91 1.48
N SER A 192 -6.45 -3.83 0.52
CA SER A 192 -6.70 -5.26 0.73
C SER A 192 -5.62 -5.91 1.61
N LEU A 193 -4.35 -5.56 1.41
CA LEU A 193 -3.26 -6.08 2.26
C LEU A 193 -3.37 -5.56 3.69
N ASN A 194 -3.70 -4.27 3.85
CA ASN A 194 -3.75 -3.60 5.13
C ASN A 194 -4.97 -4.02 5.97
N SER A 195 -6.06 -4.42 5.32
CA SER A 195 -7.34 -4.75 5.99
C SER A 195 -7.57 -6.24 6.25
N ASN A 196 -6.71 -7.12 5.70
CA ASN A 196 -6.91 -8.56 5.74
C ASN A 196 -6.18 -9.22 6.92
N ASP A 197 -6.94 -9.74 7.88
CA ASP A 197 -6.44 -10.43 9.08
C ASP A 197 -5.53 -11.62 8.76
N ALA A 198 -5.84 -12.38 7.70
CA ALA A 198 -4.99 -13.50 7.30
C ALA A 198 -3.64 -13.04 6.73
N VAL A 199 -3.56 -11.81 6.19
CA VAL A 199 -2.29 -11.21 5.78
C VAL A 199 -1.48 -10.83 7.01
N GLY A 200 -2.13 -10.23 8.01
CA GLY A 200 -1.48 -9.84 9.26
C GLY A 200 -0.44 -8.75 9.06
N LEU A 201 -0.74 -7.73 8.24
CA LEU A 201 0.20 -6.66 7.91
C LEU A 201 0.48 -5.82 9.17
N PRO A 202 1.76 -5.59 9.55
CA PRO A 202 2.09 -4.74 10.68
C PRO A 202 1.50 -3.34 10.53
N GLY A 203 0.87 -2.81 11.58
CA GLY A 203 0.20 -1.52 11.54
C GLY A 203 -1.12 -1.50 10.77
N GLY A 204 -1.54 -2.63 10.19
CA GLY A 204 -2.84 -2.79 9.56
C GLY A 204 -3.97 -2.81 10.58
N PHE A 205 -5.18 -2.56 10.09
CA PHE A 205 -6.40 -2.72 10.87
C PHE A 205 -7.16 -3.90 10.32
N TYR A 206 -7.70 -4.75 11.18
CA TYR A 206 -8.49 -5.88 10.71
C TYR A 206 -9.95 -5.50 10.85
N ALA A 207 -10.68 -5.48 9.75
CA ALA A 207 -12.12 -5.55 9.86
C ALA A 207 -12.42 -6.86 10.59
N ALA A 208 -12.93 -6.78 11.82
CA ALA A 208 -13.46 -7.94 12.50
C ALA A 208 -14.59 -8.46 11.62
N LEU A 209 -14.31 -9.52 10.83
CA LEU A 209 -15.38 -10.36 10.35
C LEU A 209 -16.03 -10.92 11.62
N PRO A 210 -17.34 -10.73 11.85
CA PRO A 210 -18.01 -11.29 13.01
C PRO A 210 -17.69 -12.77 13.09
N ALA A 211 -17.06 -13.19 14.19
CA ALA A 211 -16.75 -14.59 14.44
C ALA A 211 -18.08 -15.36 14.52
N GLY A 212 -18.42 -16.10 13.46
CA GLY A 212 -19.61 -16.95 13.45
C GLY A 212 -20.36 -17.05 12.12
N THR A 213 -20.12 -16.17 11.15
CA THR A 213 -20.76 -16.28 9.83
C THR A 213 -19.80 -16.97 8.86
N GLY A 214 -19.97 -18.30 8.72
CA GLY A 214 -19.21 -19.09 7.75
C GLY A 214 -19.13 -18.40 6.39
N GLY A 215 -17.92 -18.00 6.00
CA GLY A 215 -17.50 -17.74 4.63
C GLY A 215 -18.45 -16.92 3.76
N LYS A 216 -18.95 -15.77 4.24
CA LYS A 216 -19.53 -14.76 3.34
C LYS A 216 -18.58 -13.56 3.28
N GLN A 217 -17.98 -13.35 2.11
CA GLN A 217 -17.48 -12.02 1.72
C GLN A 217 -18.56 -10.98 2.08
N LEU A 218 -18.16 -9.73 2.35
CA LEU A 218 -19.03 -8.57 2.53
C LEU A 218 -20.13 -8.54 1.46
N HIS A 219 -21.21 -9.28 1.62
CA HIS A 219 -22.32 -9.39 0.68
C HIS A 219 -23.54 -8.62 1.20
N ASP A 220 -23.68 -8.45 2.52
CA ASP A 220 -24.91 -7.90 3.11
C ASP A 220 -24.75 -6.64 3.97
N ALA A 221 -23.57 -6.00 4.03
CA ALA A 221 -23.45 -4.69 4.66
C ALA A 221 -23.66 -3.57 3.62
N THR A 222 -24.92 -3.21 3.38
CA THR A 222 -25.30 -1.90 2.82
C THR A 222 -24.92 -0.82 3.83
N VAL A 223 -23.95 0.02 3.49
CA VAL A 223 -23.79 1.33 4.13
C VAL A 223 -24.64 2.29 3.31
N ASP A 224 -25.78 2.69 3.87
CA ASP A 224 -26.44 3.92 3.46
C ASP A 224 -25.52 5.09 3.86
N LEU A 225 -25.51 6.16 3.07
CA LEU A 225 -24.48 7.20 3.10
C LEU A 225 -24.41 8.06 4.39
N ASP A 226 -25.04 7.63 5.49
CA ASP A 226 -25.27 8.43 6.69
C ASP A 226 -24.61 7.89 7.98
N GLY A 227 -23.67 6.94 7.89
CA GLY A 227 -22.67 6.74 8.96
C GLY A 227 -23.19 6.28 10.34
N GLN A 228 -24.12 5.33 10.40
CA GLN A 228 -24.52 4.69 11.65
C GLN A 228 -24.19 3.19 11.62
N TRP A 229 -23.47 2.71 12.64
CA TRP A 229 -23.23 1.29 12.88
C TRP A 229 -24.32 0.77 13.82
N GLU A 230 -25.21 -0.10 13.34
CA GLU A 230 -26.05 -0.90 14.24
C GLU A 230 -25.42 -2.28 14.44
N VAL A 231 -25.51 -2.74 15.70
CA VAL A 231 -24.87 -3.93 16.29
C VAL A 231 -25.51 -5.22 15.79
#